data_AF-A0A497ALF9-F1
#
_entry.id   AF-A0A497ALF9-F1
#
_cell.length_a   1.000
_cell.length_b   1.000
_cell.length_c   1.000
_cell.angle_alpha   90.00
_cell.angle_beta   90.00
_cell.angle_gamma   90.00
#
_symmetry.space_group_name_H-M   'P 1'
#
loop_
_entity.id
_entity.type
_entity.pdbx_description
1 polymer ?
#
loop_
_entity_poly.entity_id
_entity_poly.type
_entity_poly.pdbx_seq_one_letter_code
_entity_poly.pdbx_strand_id
1 'polypeptide(L)'
;MTVSRWVRWWKDNPDRAEAIKKKRRDKYNSDEAFRARVLDRKRIARAKKKKGQKRFPKPRVFHHKGEDIVTWSVGRVAAFLGVHKRTISNLEAKGTIPINRVVDNNGRRWWPKGYIEWLSPFFDLKNSGDLTSRMFSRRVWKEWNESV
;
A
#
# COMPACT_ATOMS: atom_id res chain seq x y z
N MET A 1 -17.86 -17.67 19.75
CA MET A 1 -16.44 -17.22 19.79
C MET A 1 -15.92 -17.35 21.22
N THR A 2 -15.00 -18.27 21.47
CA THR A 2 -14.41 -18.51 22.80
C THR A 2 -13.31 -17.48 23.08
N VAL A 3 -13.63 -16.45 23.86
CA VAL A 3 -12.63 -15.52 24.41
C VAL A 3 -11.62 -16.31 25.25
N SER A 4 -10.31 -16.10 25.02
CA SER A 4 -9.27 -16.86 25.73
C SER A 4 -9.41 -16.73 27.24
N ARG A 5 -9.16 -17.83 27.97
CA ARG A 5 -9.20 -17.88 29.44
C ARG A 5 -8.38 -16.75 30.08
N TRP A 6 -7.28 -16.38 29.43
CA TRP A 6 -6.43 -15.28 29.85
C TRP A 6 -7.09 -13.91 29.69
N VAL A 7 -7.76 -13.65 28.56
CA VAL A 7 -8.48 -12.39 28.33
C VAL A 7 -9.66 -12.24 29.29
N ARG A 8 -10.36 -13.33 29.64
CA ARG A 8 -11.39 -13.30 30.69
C ARG A 8 -10.80 -12.96 32.06
N TRP A 9 -9.71 -13.62 32.44
CA TRP A 9 -9.03 -13.35 33.71
C TRP A 9 -8.68 -11.87 33.90
N TRP A 10 -8.20 -11.19 32.85
CA TRP A 10 -7.90 -9.75 32.89
C TRP A 10 -9.13 -8.87 33.13
N LYS A 11 -10.31 -9.29 32.66
CA LYS A 11 -11.58 -8.58 32.86
C LYS A 11 -12.15 -8.84 34.25
N ASP A 12 -12.03 -10.07 34.72
CA ASP A 12 -12.60 -10.51 35.99
C ASP A 12 -11.74 -10.08 37.20
N ASN A 13 -10.52 -9.57 36.99
CA ASN A 13 -9.59 -9.15 38.05
C ASN A 13 -8.97 -7.76 37.77
N PRO A 14 -9.77 -6.68 37.71
CA PRO A 14 -9.30 -5.35 37.32
C PRO A 14 -8.23 -4.78 38.27
N ASP A 15 -8.35 -5.01 39.58
CA ASP A 15 -7.40 -4.47 40.57
C ASP A 15 -6.03 -5.16 40.48
N ARG A 16 -6.03 -6.48 40.31
CA ARG A 16 -4.79 -7.26 40.10
C ARG A 16 -4.15 -6.91 38.76
N ALA A 17 -4.97 -6.66 37.74
CA ALA A 17 -4.52 -6.18 36.45
C ALA A 17 -3.83 -4.81 36.55
N GLU A 18 -4.40 -3.85 37.27
CA GLU A 18 -3.79 -2.54 37.49
C GLU A 18 -2.53 -2.63 38.35
N ALA A 19 -2.52 -3.44 39.41
CA ALA A 19 -1.31 -3.67 40.21
C ALA A 19 -0.15 -4.23 39.37
N ILE A 20 -0.43 -5.17 38.46
CA ILE A 20 0.58 -5.71 37.52
C ILE A 20 1.03 -4.63 36.53
N LYS A 21 0.13 -3.80 35.99
CA LYS A 21 0.49 -2.69 35.10
C LYS A 21 1.34 -1.65 35.82
N LYS A 22 1.03 -1.34 37.08
CA LYS A 22 1.77 -0.39 37.92
C LYS A 22 3.19 -0.92 38.17
N LYS A 23 3.32 -2.16 38.65
CA LYS A 23 4.62 -2.82 38.85
C LYS A 23 5.48 -2.85 37.56
N ARG A 24 4.86 -3.04 36.40
CA ARG A 24 5.55 -2.97 35.09
C ARG A 24 5.98 -1.56 34.71
N ARG A 25 5.17 -0.54 35.01
CA ARG A 25 5.49 0.88 34.81
C ARG A 25 6.63 1.30 35.71
N ASP A 26 6.55 0.96 36.99
CA ASP A 26 7.59 1.29 37.98
C ASP A 26 8.93 0.66 37.58
N LYS A 27 8.92 -0.64 37.22
CA LYS A 27 10.12 -1.33 36.72
C LYS A 27 10.68 -0.74 35.41
N TYR A 28 9.83 -0.20 34.54
CA TYR A 28 10.29 0.48 33.33
C TYR A 28 10.93 1.83 33.62
N ASN A 29 10.49 2.51 34.67
CA ASN A 29 10.99 3.82 35.07
C ASN A 29 12.25 3.72 35.94
N SER A 30 12.37 2.68 36.76
CA SER A 30 13.47 2.52 37.73
C SER A 30 14.67 1.72 37.22
N ASP A 31 14.49 0.86 36.21
CA ASP A 31 15.55 -0.02 35.69
C ASP A 31 15.86 0.33 34.23
N GLU A 32 16.99 1.01 34.03
CA GLU A 32 17.46 1.45 32.71
C GLU A 32 17.77 0.27 31.77
N ALA A 33 18.33 -0.82 32.29
CA ALA A 33 18.64 -2.02 31.51
C ALA A 33 17.36 -2.76 31.06
N PHE A 34 16.30 -2.75 31.88
CA PHE A 34 14.99 -3.25 31.50
C PHE A 34 14.34 -2.34 30.45
N ARG A 35 14.42 -1.02 30.61
CA ARG A 35 13.93 -0.04 29.63
C ARG A 35 14.60 -0.22 28.28
N ALA A 36 15.92 -0.37 28.24
CA ALA A 36 16.68 -0.57 27.00
C ALA A 36 16.24 -1.86 26.28
N ARG A 37 16.11 -2.98 26.99
CA ARG A 37 15.61 -4.26 26.44
C ARG A 37 14.20 -4.17 25.87
N VAL A 38 13.29 -3.43 26.53
CA VAL A 38 11.92 -3.22 26.03
C VAL A 38 11.92 -2.37 24.76
N LEU A 39 12.74 -1.32 24.71
CA LEU A 39 12.87 -0.47 23.54
C LEU A 39 13.47 -1.23 22.36
N ASP A 40 14.49 -2.05 22.59
CA ASP A 40 15.12 -2.88 21.56
C ASP A 40 14.15 -3.94 21.04
N ARG A 41 13.42 -4.64 21.91
CA ARG A 41 12.34 -5.56 21.50
C ARG A 41 11.29 -4.87 20.63
N LYS A 42 10.89 -3.63 20.99
CA LYS A 42 9.97 -2.82 20.16
C LYS A 42 10.60 -2.44 18.83
N ARG A 43 11.88 -2.09 18.79
CA ARG A 43 12.63 -1.78 17.56
C ARG A 43 12.69 -2.98 16.63
N ILE A 44 13.05 -4.16 17.13
CA ILE A 44 13.08 -5.42 16.40
C ILE A 44 11.68 -5.79 15.88
N ALA A 45 10.64 -5.66 16.70
CA ALA A 45 9.26 -5.92 16.28
C ALA A 45 8.82 -4.98 15.14
N ARG A 46 9.15 -3.68 15.24
CA ARG A 46 8.89 -2.69 14.18
C ARG A 46 9.68 -3.01 12.91
N ALA A 47 10.95 -3.40 13.04
CA ALA A 47 11.80 -3.77 11.91
C ALA A 47 11.30 -5.05 11.22
N LYS A 48 10.89 -6.08 11.96
CA LYS A 48 10.26 -7.30 11.42
C LYS A 48 8.93 -6.98 10.72
N LYS A 49 8.10 -6.11 11.30
CA LYS A 49 6.86 -5.63 10.66
C LYS A 49 7.16 -4.91 9.35
N LYS A 50 8.20 -4.08 9.28
CA LYS A 50 8.65 -3.40 8.05
C LYS A 50 9.20 -4.38 7.00
N LYS A 51 10.06 -5.33 7.39
CA LYS A 51 10.63 -6.33 6.46
C LYS A 51 9.56 -7.26 5.86
N GLY A 52 8.53 -7.62 6.63
CA GLY A 52 7.37 -8.39 6.13
C GLY A 52 6.31 -7.57 5.37
N GLN A 53 6.49 -6.25 5.28
CA GLN A 53 5.56 -5.30 4.63
C GLN A 53 6.12 -4.74 3.31
N LYS A 54 6.73 -5.55 2.45
CA LYS A 54 6.56 -5.36 0.99
C LYS A 54 5.14 -5.76 0.57
N ARG A 55 4.12 -5.30 1.30
CA ARG A 55 2.71 -5.52 0.99
C ARG A 55 2.28 -4.37 0.09
N PHE A 56 2.62 -4.47 -1.20
CA PHE A 56 1.73 -3.86 -2.17
C PHE A 56 0.33 -4.43 -1.89
N PRO A 57 -0.71 -3.59 -1.78
CA PRO A 57 -2.07 -4.08 -1.64
C PRO A 57 -2.30 -5.22 -2.63
N LYS A 58 -2.87 -6.33 -2.13
CA LYS A 58 -3.26 -7.44 -3.01
C LYS A 58 -4.16 -6.85 -4.12
N PRO A 59 -4.06 -7.35 -5.37
CA PRO A 59 -4.97 -6.93 -6.42
C PRO A 59 -6.40 -7.09 -5.93
N ARG A 60 -7.26 -6.15 -6.26
CA ARG A 60 -8.69 -6.22 -5.95
C ARG A 60 -9.43 -6.64 -7.20
N VAL A 61 -10.34 -7.59 -7.08
CA VAL A 61 -11.28 -7.90 -8.15
C VAL A 61 -12.50 -7.00 -7.96
N PHE A 62 -12.90 -6.29 -9.01
CA PHE A 62 -14.12 -5.53 -9.08
C PHE A 62 -15.04 -6.18 -10.11
N HIS A 63 -16.28 -6.49 -9.73
CA HIS A 63 -17.28 -6.94 -10.69
C HIS A 63 -17.87 -5.71 -11.40
N HIS A 64 -17.73 -5.65 -12.72
CA HIS A 64 -18.31 -4.59 -13.54
C HIS A 64 -18.89 -5.19 -14.82
N LYS A 65 -20.16 -4.88 -15.13
CA LYS A 65 -20.86 -5.36 -16.34
C LYS A 65 -20.80 -6.89 -16.54
N GLY A 66 -20.82 -7.66 -15.45
CA GLY A 66 -20.77 -9.12 -15.50
C GLY A 66 -19.36 -9.72 -15.59
N GLU A 67 -18.30 -8.90 -15.55
CA GLU A 67 -16.91 -9.34 -15.64
C GLU A 67 -16.09 -9.02 -14.39
N ASP A 68 -15.10 -9.86 -14.12
CA ASP A 68 -14.15 -9.74 -13.02
C ASP A 68 -12.93 -8.91 -13.41
N ILE A 69 -12.97 -7.61 -13.13
CA ILE A 69 -11.86 -6.72 -13.42
C ILE A 69 -10.85 -6.75 -12.26
N VAL A 70 -9.68 -7.34 -12.52
CA VAL A 70 -8.54 -7.25 -11.59
C VAL A 70 -7.99 -5.83 -11.62
N THR A 71 -7.87 -5.20 -10.46
CA THR A 71 -7.37 -3.83 -10.29
C THR A 71 -6.17 -3.77 -9.34
N TRP A 72 -5.30 -2.80 -9.61
CA TRP A 72 -4.05 -2.57 -8.88
C TRP A 72 -4.05 -1.23 -8.18
N SER A 73 -3.56 -1.21 -6.93
CA SER A 73 -3.32 0.03 -6.20
C SER A 73 -2.19 0.86 -6.83
N VAL A 74 -2.18 2.17 -6.60
CA VAL A 74 -1.12 3.08 -7.08
C VAL A 74 0.30 2.59 -6.78
N GLY A 75 0.52 1.93 -5.63
CA GLY A 75 1.83 1.41 -5.28
C GLY A 75 2.27 0.25 -6.16
N ARG A 76 1.34 -0.64 -6.51
CA ARG A 76 1.61 -1.77 -7.39
C ARG A 76 1.83 -1.30 -8.83
N VAL A 77 1.03 -0.35 -9.30
CA VAL A 77 1.20 0.29 -10.62
C VAL A 77 2.58 0.94 -10.72
N ALA A 78 2.94 1.77 -9.74
CA ALA A 78 4.25 2.43 -9.69
C ALA A 78 5.42 1.44 -9.74
N ALA A 79 5.33 0.35 -8.96
CA ALA A 79 6.36 -0.68 -8.97
C ALA A 79 6.44 -1.44 -10.30
N PHE A 80 5.30 -1.70 -10.94
CA PHE A 80 5.23 -2.39 -12.22
C PHE A 80 5.81 -1.54 -13.35
N LEU A 81 5.43 -0.27 -13.43
CA LEU A 81 5.90 0.67 -14.46
C LEU A 81 7.30 1.25 -14.19
N GLY A 82 7.94 0.88 -13.08
CA GLY A 82 9.26 1.39 -12.70
C GLY A 82 9.30 2.90 -12.38
N VAL A 83 8.18 3.51 -12.00
CA VAL A 83 8.08 4.97 -11.77
C VAL A 83 7.60 5.33 -10.37
N HIS A 84 7.84 6.57 -9.96
CA HIS A 84 7.32 7.06 -8.70
C HIS A 84 5.79 7.28 -8.76
N LYS A 85 5.09 7.02 -7.64
CA LYS A 85 3.61 7.16 -7.54
C LYS A 85 3.10 8.58 -7.89
N ARG A 86 3.90 9.60 -7.57
CA ARG A 86 3.60 11.00 -7.96
C ARG A 86 3.68 11.21 -9.47
N THR A 87 4.58 10.50 -10.17
CA THR A 87 4.71 10.58 -11.62
C THR A 87 3.41 10.18 -12.30
N ILE A 88 2.82 9.04 -11.91
CA ILE A 88 1.52 8.60 -12.44
C ILE A 88 0.45 9.66 -12.20
N SER A 89 0.35 10.17 -10.96
CA SER A 89 -0.65 11.19 -10.61
C SER A 89 -0.47 12.48 -11.41
N ASN A 90 0.76 12.92 -11.63
CA ASN A 90 1.08 14.11 -12.39
C ASN A 90 0.79 13.92 -13.88
N LEU A 91 1.07 12.74 -14.44
CA LEU A 91 0.76 12.43 -15.84
C LEU A 91 -0.75 12.42 -16.08
N GLU A 92 -1.54 11.87 -15.16
CA GLU A 92 -3.00 11.94 -15.23
C GLU A 92 -3.50 13.39 -15.10
N ALA A 93 -2.99 14.15 -14.13
CA ALA A 93 -3.42 15.53 -13.90
C ALA A 93 -3.09 16.47 -15.06
N LYS A 94 -1.98 16.21 -15.77
CA LYS A 94 -1.59 16.96 -16.98
C LYS A 94 -2.27 16.46 -18.25
N GLY A 95 -3.10 15.41 -18.17
CA GLY A 95 -3.69 14.77 -19.35
C GLY A 95 -2.65 14.13 -20.27
N THR A 96 -1.47 13.75 -19.76
CA THR A 96 -0.44 13.05 -20.55
C THR A 96 -0.80 11.59 -20.79
N ILE A 97 -1.59 10.99 -19.88
CA ILE A 97 -2.15 9.65 -20.03
C ILE A 97 -3.67 9.70 -19.75
N PRO A 98 -4.46 8.81 -20.35
CA PRO A 98 -5.88 8.67 -20.06
C PRO A 98 -6.16 8.36 -18.58
N ILE A 99 -7.27 8.88 -18.08
CA ILE A 99 -7.76 8.55 -16.73
C ILE A 99 -8.61 7.28 -16.84
N ASN A 100 -8.03 6.13 -16.54
CA ASN A 100 -8.75 4.86 -16.47
C ASN A 100 -8.53 4.20 -15.10
N ARG A 101 -9.27 4.68 -14.10
CA ARG A 101 -9.17 4.24 -12.71
C ARG A 101 -10.51 4.34 -11.99
N VAL A 102 -10.67 3.53 -10.96
CA VAL A 102 -11.78 3.59 -10.01
C VAL A 102 -11.28 4.17 -8.69
N VAL A 103 -12.12 4.96 -8.03
CA VAL A 103 -11.85 5.48 -6.68
C VAL A 103 -12.75 4.73 -5.71
N ASP A 104 -12.17 4.16 -4.65
CA ASP A 104 -12.95 3.52 -3.58
C ASP A 104 -13.51 4.55 -2.59
N ASN A 105 -14.41 4.10 -1.71
CA ASN A 105 -15.03 4.95 -0.68
C ASN A 105 -14.02 5.62 0.28
N ASN A 106 -12.77 5.14 0.33
CA ASN A 106 -11.70 5.74 1.13
C ASN A 106 -10.83 6.72 0.32
N GLY A 107 -11.27 7.10 -0.89
CA GLY A 107 -10.51 7.97 -1.79
C GLY A 107 -9.28 7.31 -2.42
N ARG A 108 -9.13 5.98 -2.36
CA ARG A 108 -7.97 5.29 -2.93
C ARG A 108 -8.22 4.99 -4.40
N ARG A 109 -7.20 5.22 -5.21
CA ARG A 109 -7.21 4.97 -6.64
C ARG A 109 -6.78 3.54 -6.98
N TRP A 110 -7.53 2.92 -7.88
CA TRP A 110 -7.37 1.56 -8.37
C TRP A 110 -7.41 1.55 -9.90
N TRP A 111 -6.39 1.01 -10.55
CA TRP A 111 -6.32 0.94 -12.02
C TRP A 111 -6.60 -0.49 -12.48
N PRO A 112 -7.37 -0.70 -13.56
CA PRO A 112 -7.51 -2.02 -14.18
C PRO A 112 -6.14 -2.58 -14.57
N LYS A 113 -5.92 -3.87 -14.32
CA LYS A 113 -4.69 -4.57 -14.67
C LYS A 113 -4.38 -4.45 -16.16
N GLY A 114 -5.37 -4.74 -17.02
CA GLY A 114 -5.20 -4.67 -18.47
C GLY A 114 -4.81 -3.28 -18.96
N TYR A 115 -5.35 -2.22 -18.36
CA TYR A 115 -4.95 -0.84 -18.66
C TYR A 115 -3.46 -0.59 -18.35
N ILE A 116 -2.98 -1.08 -17.21
CA ILE A 116 -1.58 -0.90 -16.81
C ILE A 116 -0.63 -1.75 -17.65
N GLU A 117 -1.05 -2.96 -18.04
CA GLU A 117 -0.29 -3.80 -18.96
C GLU A 117 -0.19 -3.16 -20.34
N TRP A 118 -1.29 -2.60 -20.86
CA TRP A 118 -1.28 -1.80 -22.10
C TRP A 118 -0.38 -0.56 -21.99
N LEU A 119 -0.33 0.09 -20.83
CA LEU A 119 0.48 1.28 -20.63
C LEU A 119 2.00 0.98 -20.50
N SER A 120 2.37 -0.25 -20.13
CA SER A 120 3.75 -0.64 -19.83
C SER A 120 4.74 -0.39 -20.97
N PRO A 121 4.48 -0.80 -22.22
CA PRO A 121 5.43 -0.64 -23.32
C PRO A 121 5.78 0.83 -23.59
N PHE A 122 4.85 1.76 -23.39
CA PHE A 122 5.14 3.19 -23.54
C PHE A 122 6.10 3.69 -22.47
N PHE A 123 5.97 3.19 -21.23
CA PHE A 123 6.90 3.52 -20.15
C PHE A 123 8.26 2.90 -20.40
N ASP A 124 8.33 1.68 -20.92
CA ASP A 124 9.58 1.02 -21.27
C ASP A 124 10.34 1.83 -22.33
N LEU A 125 9.67 2.24 -23.42
CA LEU A 125 10.24 3.10 -24.46
C LEU A 125 10.65 4.50 -23.95
N LYS A 126 9.91 5.04 -23.00
CA LYS A 126 10.25 6.34 -22.38
C LYS A 126 11.47 6.21 -21.46
N ASN A 127 11.57 5.11 -20.72
CA ASN A 127 12.64 4.84 -19.78
C ASN A 127 13.95 4.46 -20.51
N SER A 128 13.87 3.82 -21.67
CA SER A 128 15.02 3.54 -22.55
C SER A 128 15.55 4.79 -23.27
N GLY A 129 14.74 5.84 -23.37
CA GLY A 129 15.07 7.07 -24.10
C GLY A 129 14.66 7.04 -25.58
N ASP A 130 14.11 5.93 -26.07
CA ASP A 130 13.61 5.78 -27.45
C ASP A 130 12.42 6.69 -27.74
N LEU A 131 11.78 7.21 -26.68
CA LEU A 131 10.58 8.01 -26.80
C LEU A 131 10.68 9.29 -25.95
N THR A 132 10.68 10.43 -26.63
CA THR A 132 10.69 11.73 -25.95
C THR A 132 9.39 11.98 -25.17
N SER A 133 9.44 12.84 -24.16
CA SER A 133 8.24 13.19 -23.36
C SER A 133 7.08 13.74 -24.20
N ARG A 134 7.37 14.46 -25.30
CA ARG A 134 6.34 14.99 -26.21
C ARG A 134 5.71 13.88 -27.07
N MET A 135 6.53 12.95 -27.55
CA MET A 135 6.06 11.79 -28.31
C MET A 135 5.25 10.84 -27.43
N PHE A 136 5.60 10.71 -26.14
CA PHE A 136 4.91 9.87 -25.16
C PHE A 136 3.43 10.20 -25.10
N SER A 137 3.11 11.46 -24.80
CA SER A 137 1.71 11.90 -24.69
C SER A 137 0.94 11.63 -25.99
N ARG A 138 1.52 12.00 -27.13
CA ARG A 138 0.86 11.90 -28.43
C ARG A 138 0.56 10.45 -28.80
N ARG A 139 1.53 9.56 -28.57
CA ARG A 139 1.42 8.15 -28.92
C ARG A 139 0.40 7.43 -28.03
N VAL A 140 0.47 7.66 -26.72
CA VAL A 140 -0.51 7.11 -25.77
C VAL A 140 -1.93 7.50 -26.15
N TRP A 141 -2.18 8.78 -26.45
CA TRP A 141 -3.52 9.23 -26.84
C TRP A 141 -3.98 8.73 -28.20
N LYS A 142 -3.06 8.64 -29.18
CA LYS A 142 -3.37 8.06 -30.49
C LYS A 142 -3.85 6.62 -30.33
N GLU A 143 -3.05 5.78 -29.66
CA GLU A 143 -3.37 4.36 -29.50
C GLU A 143 -4.57 4.14 -28.58
N TRP A 144 -4.78 5.00 -27.58
CA TRP A 144 -5.97 4.95 -26.73
C TRP A 144 -7.25 5.18 -27.51
N ASN A 145 -7.28 6.21 -28.36
CA ASN A 145 -8.46 6.54 -29.15
C ASN A 145 -8.76 5.51 -30.25
N GLU A 146 -7.78 4.72 -30.66
CA GLU A 146 -7.95 3.61 -31.60
C GLU A 146 -8.43 2.32 -30.90
N SER A 147 -8.29 2.24 -29.56
CA SER A 147 -8.60 1.06 -28.76
C SER A 147 -9.96 1.12 -28.03
N VAL A 148 -10.62 2.29 -28.04
CA VAL A 148 -11.89 2.58 -27.36
C VAL A 148 -12.96 2.88 -28.41
#